data_AF-A0A9X8UIV6-F1
#
_entry.id   AF-A0A9X8UIV6-F1
#
_cell.length_a   1.000
_cell.length_b   1.000
_cell.length_c   1.000
_cell.angle_alpha   90.00
_cell.angle_beta   90.00
_cell.angle_gamma   90.00
#
_symmetry.space_group_name_H-M   'P 1'
#
loop_
_entity.id
_entity.type
_entity.pdbx_description
1 polymer ?
#
loop_
_entity_poly.entity_id
_entity_poly.type
_entity_poly.pdbx_seq_one_letter_code
_entity_poly.pdbx_strand_id
1 'polypeptide(L)'
;MKRKLLVLLTVVLILFPIRAWALSPSQAYADVYGVSFPFTPSPRADSYTFTIYEGSTADPASLLMQKTLSVPTAQTVFLPFDYDLTQRRQYLLTVSANVQPQRQGLDAPFTREYPFEAGVTCGHPEAPGAFLAGDGSSENPYRVGTPQQLDHVREHLSACFRQTAHIDLSGWPTPWQPLSVFTGTYDGDGYTISHIPFQNIEGFSLFGQLSGATVRRLGLTGLDFYSPTGVTLGALAGITANSFISECFLRDSSIGGVDNNNGALAGNVNNSTLERCYAAHVITQGRHVGAFAGHSSGAVLNECFAIPDKITFYSYGRGTLVGWDNAGNDQFSGCYYSNDTAPGVAKGAVGWYMRSGTYNYDPAGTLGLPLGSFSSLSNLPGLSGEYWEVREGAEYPTLRCERPLTAPQSRALQSAPSADEAGFGPED
;
A
#
# COMPACT_ATOMS: atom_id res chain seq x y z
N MET A 1 58.89 1.77 -25.70
CA MET A 1 58.29 0.85 -26.70
C MET A 1 57.88 -0.41 -25.94
N LYS A 2 56.64 -0.91 -25.86
CA LYS A 2 55.44 -0.78 -26.68
C LYS A 2 54.20 -0.87 -25.77
N ARG A 3 53.19 -0.05 -26.10
CA ARG A 3 51.79 -0.16 -25.68
C ARG A 3 51.25 -1.56 -25.97
N LYS A 4 50.38 -2.10 -25.11
CA LYS A 4 49.29 -2.99 -25.52
C LYS A 4 48.00 -2.59 -24.81
N LEU A 5 47.23 -1.79 -25.55
CA LEU A 5 45.79 -1.68 -25.47
C LEU A 5 45.20 -3.05 -25.85
N LEU A 6 44.28 -3.60 -25.07
CA LEU A 6 43.33 -4.59 -25.57
C LEU A 6 41.99 -4.33 -24.90
N VAL A 7 41.15 -3.58 -25.60
CA VAL A 7 39.69 -3.63 -25.46
C VAL A 7 39.25 -4.81 -26.30
N LEU A 8 38.56 -5.79 -25.70
CA LEU A 8 37.57 -6.57 -26.44
C LEU A 8 36.34 -6.76 -25.55
N LEU A 9 35.29 -6.07 -25.97
CA LEU A 9 33.92 -6.07 -25.50
C LEU A 9 33.28 -7.41 -25.87
N THR A 10 32.74 -8.15 -24.92
CA THR A 10 31.88 -9.32 -25.18
C THR A 10 30.42 -8.91 -24.99
N VAL A 11 29.61 -9.14 -26.03
CA VAL A 11 28.16 -8.88 -26.08
C VAL A 11 27.42 -10.21 -25.96
N VAL A 12 26.54 -10.26 -24.96
CA VAL A 12 25.24 -10.95 -24.85
C VAL A 12 25.19 -12.48 -24.68
N LEU A 13 24.58 -12.89 -23.55
CA LEU A 13 23.45 -13.82 -23.56
C LEU A 13 22.46 -13.45 -22.43
N ILE A 14 21.23 -13.12 -22.82
CA ILE A 14 20.07 -12.92 -21.95
C ILE A 14 19.57 -14.30 -21.52
N LEU A 15 19.48 -14.53 -20.21
CA LEU A 15 18.72 -15.62 -19.62
C LEU A 15 17.86 -15.02 -18.52
N PHE A 16 16.53 -15.06 -18.72
CA PHE A 16 15.54 -14.75 -17.70
C PHE A 16 15.55 -15.85 -16.65
N PRO A 17 15.80 -15.56 -15.36
CA PRO A 17 15.18 -16.33 -14.31
C PRO A 17 13.80 -15.72 -14.06
N ILE A 18 12.75 -16.48 -14.35
CA ILE A 18 11.44 -16.27 -13.72
C ILE A 18 11.68 -16.50 -12.23
N ARG A 19 11.76 -15.41 -11.47
CA ARG A 19 11.67 -15.46 -10.01
C ARG A 19 10.30 -14.93 -9.64
N ALA A 20 9.44 -15.82 -9.16
CA ALA A 20 8.33 -15.44 -8.31
C ALA A 20 8.92 -14.73 -7.09
N TRP A 21 8.72 -13.41 -7.00
CA TRP A 21 9.01 -12.69 -5.77
C TRP A 21 7.85 -12.97 -4.82
N ALA A 22 7.97 -14.04 -4.05
CA ALA A 22 7.43 -14.00 -2.70
C ALA A 22 8.33 -13.02 -1.93
N LEU A 23 7.94 -11.75 -1.93
CA LEU A 23 8.49 -10.77 -1.00
C LEU A 23 8.19 -11.29 0.41
N SER A 24 9.22 -11.55 1.21
CA SER A 24 9.04 -11.92 2.60
C SER A 24 8.27 -10.83 3.35
N PRO A 25 7.42 -11.18 4.33
CA PRO A 25 6.56 -10.22 5.04
C PRO A 25 7.30 -9.24 5.96
N SER A 26 8.62 -9.11 5.86
CA SER A 26 9.42 -8.29 6.75
C SER A 26 10.51 -7.46 6.07
N GLN A 27 10.50 -7.29 4.74
CA GLN A 27 11.12 -6.10 4.19
C GLN A 27 10.18 -4.93 4.49
N ALA A 28 10.22 -4.49 5.75
CA ALA A 28 9.94 -3.11 6.09
C ALA A 28 10.75 -2.29 5.08
N TYR A 29 10.07 -1.72 4.09
CA TYR A 29 10.63 -0.59 3.38
C TYR A 29 11.20 0.31 4.46
N ALA A 30 12.47 0.65 4.37
CA ALA A 30 13.00 1.66 5.25
C ALA A 30 12.05 2.86 5.12
N ASP A 31 11.35 3.21 6.21
CA ASP A 31 10.48 4.39 6.33
C ASP A 31 11.33 5.67 6.32
N VAL A 32 12.39 5.65 5.52
CA VAL A 32 13.52 6.54 5.56
C VAL A 32 13.50 7.28 4.22
N TYR A 33 12.72 8.34 4.20
CA TYR A 33 12.77 9.36 3.18
C TYR A 33 13.65 10.51 3.68
N GLY A 34 14.14 11.33 2.76
CA GLY A 34 15.13 12.34 3.07
C GLY A 34 15.62 13.05 1.82
N VAL A 35 16.76 13.73 1.96
CA VAL A 35 17.37 14.48 0.85
C VAL A 35 18.72 13.86 0.48
N SER A 36 18.93 13.68 -0.83
CA SER A 36 20.20 13.28 -1.41
C SER A 36 20.81 14.46 -2.15
N PHE A 37 22.10 14.73 -1.91
CA PHE A 37 22.83 15.77 -2.64
C PHE A 37 24.29 15.38 -2.86
N PRO A 38 24.90 15.82 -3.98
CA PRO A 38 26.33 15.65 -4.20
C PRO A 38 27.12 16.50 -3.20
N PHE A 39 28.07 15.90 -2.50
CA PHE A 39 28.92 16.58 -1.53
C PHE A 39 30.40 16.38 -1.87
N THR A 40 31.16 17.49 -1.86
CA THR A 40 32.62 17.49 -2.08
C THR A 40 33.29 17.98 -0.80
N PRO A 41 34.06 17.12 -0.10
CA PRO A 41 34.71 17.50 1.15
C PRO A 41 35.85 18.49 0.94
N SER A 42 36.09 19.33 1.94
CA SER A 42 37.26 20.19 2.05
C SER A 42 38.53 19.35 2.33
N PRO A 43 39.68 19.66 1.70
CA PRO A 43 40.96 19.01 2.04
C PRO A 43 41.44 19.23 3.48
N ARG A 44 40.77 20.10 4.25
CA ARG A 44 41.15 20.49 5.61
C ARG A 44 40.26 19.87 6.70
N ALA A 45 39.27 19.06 6.35
CA ALA A 45 38.37 18.42 7.29
C ALA A 45 37.90 17.06 6.77
N ASP A 46 37.97 16.03 7.62
CA ASP A 46 37.55 14.67 7.27
C ASP A 46 36.18 14.31 7.87
N SER A 47 35.68 15.14 8.80
CA SER A 47 34.41 14.94 9.51
C SER A 47 33.51 16.17 9.36
N TYR A 48 32.23 15.92 9.09
CA TYR A 48 31.21 16.95 8.88
C TYR A 48 29.96 16.62 9.69
N THR A 49 29.40 17.63 10.34
CA THR A 49 28.10 17.55 10.99
C THR A 49 27.05 18.22 10.11
N PHE A 50 26.12 17.42 9.62
CA PHE A 50 24.97 17.85 8.83
C PHE A 50 23.77 18.02 9.75
N THR A 51 23.11 19.17 9.70
CA THR A 51 21.97 19.48 10.55
C THR A 51 20.84 20.04 9.69
N ILE A 52 19.63 19.52 9.81
CA ILE A 52 18.46 19.99 9.07
C ILE A 52 17.49 20.64 10.05
N TYR A 53 17.06 21.85 9.73
CA TYR A 53 16.03 22.60 10.44
C TYR A 53 14.80 22.78 9.55
N GLU A 54 13.63 22.81 10.15
CA GLU A 54 12.42 23.31 9.51
C GLU A 54 12.43 24.84 9.46
N GLY A 55 12.05 25.40 8.32
CA GLY A 55 12.08 26.84 8.05
C GLY A 55 13.40 27.32 7.48
N SER A 56 13.61 28.63 7.55
CA SER A 56 14.74 29.33 6.90
C SER A 56 15.87 29.69 7.88
N THR A 57 15.79 29.25 9.14
CA THR A 57 16.71 29.63 10.22
C THR A 57 17.17 28.42 11.04
N ALA A 58 18.40 28.45 11.55
CA ALA A 58 18.95 27.43 12.44
C ALA A 58 18.42 27.57 13.89
N ASP A 59 17.10 27.48 14.06
CA ASP A 59 16.43 27.52 15.36
C ASP A 59 16.48 26.12 16.01
N PRO A 60 17.09 25.95 17.19
CA PRO A 60 17.09 24.66 17.90
C PRO A 60 15.70 24.04 18.10
N ALA A 61 14.64 24.85 18.17
CA ALA A 61 13.26 24.36 18.30
C ALA A 61 12.73 23.70 17.01
N SER A 62 13.32 23.99 15.85
CA SER A 62 12.92 23.46 14.55
C SER A 62 13.87 22.37 14.02
N LEU A 63 14.78 21.87 14.87
CA LEU A 63 15.72 20.80 14.52
C LEU A 63 14.97 19.52 14.13
N LEU A 64 15.19 19.06 12.89
CA LEU A 64 14.62 17.81 12.37
C LEU A 64 15.63 16.66 12.42
N MET A 65 16.90 16.94 12.15
CA MET A 65 17.94 15.91 12.12
C MET A 65 19.33 16.51 12.34
N GLN A 66 20.20 15.76 13.01
CA GLN A 66 21.63 16.03 13.07
C GLN A 66 22.42 14.72 12.89
N LYS A 67 23.40 14.72 11.97
CA LYS A 67 24.23 13.54 11.68
C LYS A 67 25.66 13.94 11.39
N THR A 68 26.59 13.32 12.08
CA THR A 68 28.03 13.46 11.80
C THR A 68 28.49 12.33 10.90
N LEU A 69 29.14 12.65 9.79
CA LEU A 69 29.67 11.69 8.82
C LEU A 69 31.13 12.01 8.52
N SER A 70 31.91 10.94 8.30
CA SER A 70 33.24 11.05 7.69
C SER A 70 33.09 10.94 6.18
N VAL A 71 33.54 11.96 5.44
CA VAL A 71 33.40 12.02 3.98
C VAL A 71 34.77 12.32 3.37
N PRO A 72 35.57 11.30 3.04
CA PRO A 72 36.96 11.50 2.60
C PRO A 72 37.06 11.87 1.11
N THR A 73 36.04 11.55 0.31
CA THR A 73 36.00 11.81 -1.14
C THR A 73 34.64 12.34 -1.56
N ALA A 74 34.58 12.97 -2.73
CA ALA A 74 33.31 13.43 -3.30
C ALA A 74 32.34 12.26 -3.49
N GLN A 75 31.12 12.39 -2.99
CA GLN A 75 30.09 11.36 -3.07
C GLN A 75 28.69 11.98 -2.87
N THR A 76 27.64 11.23 -3.21
CA THR A 76 26.27 11.60 -2.84
C THR A 76 26.03 11.26 -1.37
N VAL A 77 25.59 12.24 -0.58
CA VAL A 77 25.21 12.06 0.81
C VAL A 77 23.69 12.01 0.88
N PHE A 78 23.17 10.95 1.52
CA PHE A 78 21.75 10.83 1.86
C PHE A 78 21.53 11.16 3.33
N LEU A 79 20.67 12.14 3.57
CA LEU A 79 20.28 12.60 4.90
C LEU A 79 18.83 12.21 5.16
N PRO A 80 18.58 11.18 5.99
CA PRO A 80 17.23 10.78 6.34
C PRO A 80 16.63 11.78 7.33
N PHE A 81 15.42 12.28 7.05
CA PHE A 81 14.70 13.11 8.00
C PHE A 81 13.20 13.08 7.70
N ASP A 82 12.39 13.14 8.75
CA ASP A 82 10.94 13.23 8.63
C ASP A 82 10.57 14.66 8.23
N TYR A 83 9.92 14.77 7.08
CA TYR A 83 9.42 16.04 6.56
C TYR A 83 7.98 15.93 6.09
N ASP A 84 7.25 17.03 6.15
CA ASP A 84 5.84 17.05 5.83
C ASP A 84 5.64 16.70 4.35
N LEU A 85 5.06 15.53 4.09
CA LEU A 85 4.77 15.05 2.73
C LEU A 85 3.49 15.66 2.18
N THR A 86 2.69 16.35 3.00
CA THR A 86 1.38 16.89 2.60
C THR A 86 1.46 18.26 1.94
N GLN A 87 2.52 19.01 2.24
CA GLN A 87 2.72 20.36 1.74
C GLN A 87 4.20 20.66 1.60
N ARG A 88 4.52 21.58 0.68
CA ARG A 88 5.88 22.09 0.59
C ARG A 88 6.22 22.90 1.84
N ARG A 89 7.43 22.67 2.34
CA ARG A 89 8.04 23.51 3.36
C ARG A 89 9.47 23.84 2.97
N GLN A 90 9.95 24.94 3.52
CA GLN A 90 11.34 25.33 3.46
C GLN A 90 12.12 24.64 4.57
N TYR A 91 13.34 24.26 4.26
CA TYR A 91 14.27 23.63 5.17
C TYR A 91 15.63 24.31 5.06
N LEU A 92 16.39 24.27 6.15
CA LEU A 92 17.75 24.76 6.20
C LEU A 92 18.69 23.60 6.52
N LEU A 93 19.56 23.25 5.58
CA LEU A 93 20.68 22.36 5.84
C LEU A 93 21.90 23.17 6.27
N THR A 94 22.42 22.92 7.47
CA THR A 94 23.71 23.44 7.90
C THR A 94 24.76 22.33 7.86
N VAL A 95 25.92 22.64 7.28
CA VAL A 95 27.06 21.72 7.20
C VAL A 95 28.21 22.34 7.95
N SER A 96 28.56 21.75 9.09
CA SER A 96 29.68 22.16 9.92
C SER A 96 30.88 21.26 9.70
N ALA A 97 31.99 21.82 9.24
CA ALA A 97 33.26 21.11 9.13
C ALA A 97 33.92 21.02 10.52
N ASN A 98 34.08 19.79 11.02
CA ASN A 98 34.69 19.55 12.32
C ASN A 98 36.20 19.73 12.23
N VAL A 99 36.77 20.43 13.21
CA VAL A 99 38.22 20.63 13.29
C VAL A 99 38.89 19.30 13.61
N GLN A 100 39.95 18.96 12.87
CA GLN A 100 40.74 17.77 13.16
C GLN A 100 41.32 17.85 14.58
N PRO A 101 41.36 16.75 15.35
CA PRO A 101 41.88 16.77 16.72
C PRO A 101 43.28 17.41 16.83
N GLN A 102 44.12 17.19 15.81
CA GLN A 102 45.50 17.69 15.72
C GLN A 102 45.60 19.21 15.49
N ARG A 103 44.49 19.89 15.17
CA ARG A 103 44.44 21.35 14.93
C ARG A 103 43.48 22.08 15.87
N GLN A 104 43.05 21.43 16.96
CA GLN A 104 42.26 22.09 18.00
C GLN A 104 43.03 23.30 18.55
N GLY A 105 42.41 24.48 18.47
CA GLY A 105 42.99 25.77 18.89
C GLY A 105 43.68 26.58 17.77
N LEU A 106 43.90 26.00 16.59
CA LEU A 106 44.44 26.71 15.42
C LEU A 106 43.37 27.06 14.38
N ASP A 107 42.35 26.20 14.25
CA ASP A 107 41.21 26.41 13.36
C ASP A 107 39.91 26.55 14.17
N ALA A 108 38.97 27.29 13.62
CA ALA A 108 37.58 27.32 14.09
C ALA A 108 36.70 26.43 13.18
N PRO A 109 35.68 25.75 13.74
CA PRO A 109 34.70 25.02 12.92
C PRO A 109 34.02 26.00 11.97
N PHE A 110 33.88 25.58 10.71
CA PHE A 110 33.26 26.38 9.67
C PHE A 110 31.91 25.79 9.31
N THR A 111 30.84 26.57 9.51
CA THR A 111 29.48 26.17 9.15
C THR A 111 29.03 26.92 7.90
N ARG A 112 28.40 26.20 6.98
CA ARG A 112 27.71 26.80 5.83
C ARG A 112 26.26 26.38 5.81
N GLU A 113 25.40 27.31 5.44
CA GLU A 113 23.96 27.12 5.36
C GLU A 113 23.50 26.97 3.90
N TYR A 114 22.55 26.06 3.70
CA TYR A 114 21.99 25.69 2.41
C TYR A 114 20.46 25.62 2.56
N PRO A 115 19.74 26.71 2.26
CA PRO A 115 18.29 26.64 2.21
C PRO A 115 17.85 25.74 1.04
N PHE A 116 16.86 24.89 1.27
CA PHE A 116 16.24 24.07 0.23
C PHE A 116 14.75 23.91 0.47
N GLU A 117 14.02 23.60 -0.59
CA GLU A 117 12.61 23.19 -0.51
C GLU A 117 12.53 21.71 -0.88
N ALA A 118 11.69 20.96 -0.17
CA ALA A 118 11.32 19.63 -0.62
C ALA A 118 10.54 19.78 -1.94
N GLY A 119 11.25 19.62 -3.05
CA GLY A 119 10.72 19.82 -4.40
C GLY A 119 9.74 18.71 -4.81
N VAL A 120 8.93 19.01 -5.82
CA VAL A 120 8.13 17.99 -6.50
C VAL A 120 9.06 17.00 -7.18
N THR A 121 8.89 15.71 -6.87
CA THR A 121 9.75 14.65 -7.39
C THR A 121 9.20 14.01 -8.66
N CYS A 122 7.92 14.22 -8.97
CA CYS A 122 7.20 13.51 -10.03
C CYS A 122 7.30 14.13 -11.43
N GLY A 123 8.30 14.98 -11.68
CA GLY A 123 8.77 15.32 -13.03
C GLY A 123 7.88 16.25 -13.88
N HIS A 124 6.82 16.84 -13.31
CA HIS A 124 5.96 17.81 -14.01
C HIS A 124 5.74 19.09 -13.19
N PRO A 125 5.25 20.18 -13.81
CA PRO A 125 4.93 21.43 -13.12
C PRO A 125 3.94 21.24 -11.97
N GLU A 126 3.88 22.24 -11.11
CA GLU A 126 3.05 22.23 -9.90
C GLU A 126 1.58 21.90 -10.17
N ALA A 127 1.11 20.83 -9.53
CA ALA A 127 -0.28 20.41 -9.50
C ALA A 127 -0.68 20.09 -8.04
N PRO A 128 -1.94 20.31 -7.65
CA PRO A 128 -2.45 19.86 -6.35
C PRO A 128 -2.17 18.36 -6.15
N GLY A 129 -1.57 18.00 -5.01
CA GLY A 129 -1.25 16.60 -4.71
C GLY A 129 0.01 16.05 -5.38
N ALA A 130 0.83 16.89 -6.03
CA ALA A 130 2.12 16.46 -6.57
C ALA A 130 2.99 15.80 -5.48
N PHE A 131 3.70 14.72 -5.86
CA PHE A 131 4.49 13.95 -4.91
C PHE A 131 5.76 14.71 -4.52
N LEU A 132 6.05 14.73 -3.22
CA LEU A 132 7.21 15.39 -2.63
C LEU A 132 8.33 14.40 -2.27
N ALA A 133 8.03 13.10 -2.30
CA ALA A 133 8.97 12.02 -1.99
C ALA A 133 8.73 10.82 -2.89
N GLY A 134 9.81 10.12 -3.22
CA GLY A 134 9.81 9.00 -4.18
C GLY A 134 10.05 9.45 -5.62
N ASP A 135 10.53 8.54 -6.45
CA ASP A 135 10.67 8.72 -7.91
C ASP A 135 9.72 7.82 -8.71
N GLY A 136 8.82 7.10 -8.01
CA GLY A 136 7.85 6.19 -8.61
C GLY A 136 8.44 4.83 -9.00
N SER A 137 9.71 4.56 -8.72
CA SER A 137 10.31 3.23 -8.87
C SER A 137 9.88 2.30 -7.73
N SER A 138 10.09 0.99 -7.91
CA SER A 138 9.83 -0.01 -6.88
C SER A 138 10.75 0.14 -5.65
N GLU A 139 11.96 0.66 -5.85
CA GLU A 139 12.92 0.93 -4.77
C GLU A 139 12.56 2.21 -4.00
N ASN A 140 11.94 3.18 -4.68
CA ASN A 140 11.62 4.49 -4.13
C ASN A 140 10.23 4.98 -4.57
N PRO A 141 9.15 4.34 -4.09
CA PRO A 141 7.80 4.63 -4.56
C PRO A 141 7.34 6.04 -4.16
N TYR A 142 6.42 6.63 -4.91
CA TYR A 142 5.79 7.88 -4.51
C TYR A 142 5.02 7.72 -3.20
N ARG A 143 5.05 8.75 -2.35
CA ARG A 143 4.35 8.74 -1.06
C ARG A 143 2.97 9.37 -1.17
N VAL A 144 1.96 8.65 -0.68
CA VAL A 144 0.54 9.08 -0.74
C VAL A 144 0.00 9.23 0.68
N GLY A 145 -0.14 10.45 1.16
CA GLY A 145 -0.61 10.74 2.53
C GLY A 145 -1.88 11.58 2.61
N THR A 146 -2.37 12.08 1.48
CA THR A 146 -3.52 13.02 1.43
C THR A 146 -4.51 12.65 0.32
N PRO A 147 -5.77 13.10 0.42
CA PRO A 147 -6.75 12.99 -0.66
C PRO A 147 -6.24 13.54 -2.00
N GLN A 148 -5.55 14.68 -1.99
CA GLN A 148 -5.02 15.31 -3.19
C GLN A 148 -3.92 14.45 -3.82
N GLN A 149 -3.02 13.87 -3.02
CA GLN A 149 -1.99 12.95 -3.53
C GLN A 149 -2.58 11.66 -4.08
N LEU A 150 -3.66 11.15 -3.47
CA LEU A 150 -4.38 9.98 -3.97
C LEU A 150 -5.01 10.28 -5.34
N ASP A 151 -5.65 11.44 -5.48
CA ASP A 151 -6.19 11.90 -6.77
C ASP A 151 -5.07 12.03 -7.82
N HIS A 152 -3.91 12.56 -7.42
CA HIS A 152 -2.76 12.77 -8.29
C HIS A 152 -2.10 11.48 -8.81
N VAL A 153 -2.43 10.31 -8.25
CA VAL A 153 -2.02 9.00 -8.81
C VAL A 153 -2.44 8.85 -10.27
N ARG A 154 -3.51 9.53 -10.70
CA ARG A 154 -4.01 9.51 -12.08
C ARG A 154 -3.00 9.98 -13.13
N GLU A 155 -2.01 10.78 -12.71
CA GLU A 155 -0.94 11.27 -13.57
C GLU A 155 0.23 10.28 -13.71
N HIS A 156 0.24 9.20 -12.92
CA HIS A 156 1.37 8.27 -12.77
C HIS A 156 0.95 6.80 -12.71
N LEU A 157 -0.04 6.39 -13.53
CA LEU A 157 -0.74 5.09 -13.44
C LEU A 157 0.12 3.82 -13.59
N SER A 158 1.37 3.94 -14.00
CA SER A 158 2.34 2.83 -14.11
C SER A 158 3.42 2.85 -13.02
N ALA A 159 3.42 3.84 -12.12
CA ALA A 159 4.42 4.01 -11.08
C ALA A 159 4.14 3.14 -9.84
N CYS A 160 5.09 3.13 -8.91
CA CYS A 160 4.95 2.52 -7.60
C CYS A 160 4.60 3.57 -6.55
N PHE A 161 3.65 3.24 -5.68
CA PHE A 161 3.11 4.10 -4.63
C PHE A 161 3.13 3.39 -3.29
N ARG A 162 3.37 4.15 -2.23
CA ARG A 162 3.20 3.70 -0.85
C ARG A 162 2.43 4.73 -0.03
N GLN A 163 1.35 4.29 0.60
CA GLN A 163 0.52 5.14 1.45
C GLN A 163 1.22 5.39 2.79
N THR A 164 1.07 6.61 3.33
CA THR A 164 1.75 7.04 4.56
C THR A 164 0.81 7.48 5.67
N ALA A 165 -0.50 7.50 5.41
CA ALA A 165 -1.53 7.88 6.38
C ALA A 165 -2.89 7.31 5.99
N HIS A 166 -3.81 7.21 6.93
CA HIS A 166 -5.23 7.01 6.62
C HIS A 166 -5.75 8.19 5.79
N ILE A 167 -6.50 7.90 4.72
CA ILE A 167 -7.05 8.91 3.81
C ILE A 167 -8.56 8.89 3.96
N ASP A 168 -9.12 10.02 4.40
CA ASP A 168 -10.55 10.25 4.49
C ASP A 168 -10.99 11.21 3.37
N LEU A 169 -11.95 10.76 2.56
CA LEU A 169 -12.52 11.50 1.44
C LEU A 169 -13.88 12.14 1.77
N SER A 170 -14.33 12.11 3.04
CA SER A 170 -15.60 12.71 3.48
C SER A 170 -15.76 14.20 3.09
N GLY A 171 -14.64 14.93 2.99
CA GLY A 171 -14.60 16.34 2.54
C GLY A 171 -14.25 16.55 1.07
N TRP A 172 -14.16 15.50 0.27
CA TRP A 172 -13.78 15.61 -1.15
C TRP A 172 -14.90 16.27 -1.98
N PRO A 173 -14.59 17.29 -2.80
CA PRO A 173 -15.61 18.23 -3.29
C PRO A 173 -16.46 17.72 -4.46
N THR A 174 -16.00 16.67 -5.16
CA THR A 174 -16.67 16.14 -6.36
C THR A 174 -16.80 14.63 -6.28
N PRO A 175 -17.69 14.02 -7.07
CA PRO A 175 -17.71 12.57 -7.21
C PRO A 175 -16.34 12.01 -7.58
N TRP A 176 -15.91 10.94 -6.92
CA TRP A 176 -14.66 10.27 -7.20
C TRP A 176 -14.68 9.70 -8.62
N GLN A 177 -13.65 10.03 -9.39
CA GLN A 177 -13.41 9.44 -10.71
C GLN A 177 -12.39 8.32 -10.56
N PRO A 178 -12.75 7.06 -10.92
CA PRO A 178 -11.84 5.93 -10.81
C PRO A 178 -10.48 6.22 -11.47
N LEU A 179 -9.41 5.74 -10.84
CA LEU A 179 -8.08 5.76 -11.43
C LEU A 179 -8.09 4.81 -12.62
N SER A 180 -7.97 5.34 -13.85
CA SER A 180 -8.35 4.66 -15.10
C SER A 180 -7.81 3.23 -15.29
N VAL A 181 -6.76 3.02 -16.07
CA VAL A 181 -6.08 1.72 -16.20
C VAL A 181 -4.77 1.82 -15.43
N PHE A 182 -4.72 1.18 -14.27
CA PHE A 182 -3.55 1.12 -13.43
C PHE A 182 -2.74 -0.14 -13.74
N THR A 183 -1.44 0.03 -13.98
CA THR A 183 -0.48 -1.05 -14.29
C THR A 183 0.70 -1.10 -13.31
N GLY A 184 0.75 -0.14 -12.39
CA GLY A 184 1.81 0.00 -11.39
C GLY A 184 1.62 -0.85 -10.14
N THR A 185 2.24 -0.40 -9.04
CA THR A 185 2.11 -1.00 -7.71
C THR A 185 1.55 0.01 -6.73
N TYR A 186 0.48 -0.33 -6.01
CA TYR A 186 -0.04 0.47 -4.90
C TYR A 186 0.05 -0.31 -3.59
N ASP A 187 0.89 0.16 -2.68
CA ASP A 187 1.07 -0.42 -1.35
C ASP A 187 0.41 0.48 -0.29
N GLY A 188 -0.70 0.02 0.28
CA GLY A 188 -1.42 0.77 1.31
C GLY A 188 -0.70 0.82 2.67
N ASP A 189 0.38 0.05 2.87
CA ASP A 189 1.13 -0.05 4.13
C ASP A 189 0.27 -0.28 5.39
N GLY A 190 -0.91 -0.89 5.21
CA GLY A 190 -1.88 -1.13 6.26
C GLY A 190 -2.84 0.02 6.56
N TYR A 191 -2.71 1.15 5.87
CA TYR A 191 -3.62 2.28 5.99
C TYR A 191 -4.92 2.06 5.23
N THR A 192 -5.92 2.88 5.57
CA THR A 192 -7.25 2.83 4.96
C THR A 192 -7.49 4.01 4.05
N ILE A 193 -8.34 3.81 3.03
CA ILE A 193 -9.03 4.87 2.30
C ILE A 193 -10.51 4.75 2.65
N SER A 194 -11.14 5.87 3.03
CA SER A 194 -12.50 5.89 3.57
C SER A 194 -13.38 6.95 2.96
N HIS A 195 -14.70 6.73 3.02
CA HIS A 195 -15.74 7.66 2.61
C HIS A 195 -15.57 8.22 1.19
N ILE A 196 -15.16 7.36 0.24
CA ILE A 196 -15.03 7.76 -1.17
C ILE A 196 -16.40 8.22 -1.68
N PRO A 197 -16.56 9.47 -2.17
CA PRO A 197 -17.84 9.97 -2.63
C PRO A 197 -18.15 9.45 -4.03
N PHE A 198 -18.79 8.30 -4.13
CA PHE A 198 -19.26 7.80 -5.42
C PHE A 198 -20.58 8.48 -5.81
N GLN A 199 -20.66 9.06 -7.01
CA GLN A 199 -21.94 9.41 -7.62
C GLN A 199 -21.96 9.09 -9.11
N ASN A 200 -23.14 8.63 -9.54
CA ASN A 200 -23.69 8.54 -10.89
C ASN A 200 -22.72 8.51 -12.08
N ILE A 201 -22.94 7.44 -12.86
CA ILE A 201 -22.72 7.22 -14.29
C ILE A 201 -21.37 6.61 -14.77
N GLU A 202 -20.20 6.94 -14.21
CA GLU A 202 -18.92 6.56 -14.90
C GLU A 202 -17.90 5.71 -14.12
N GLY A 203 -18.24 5.23 -12.93
CA GLY A 203 -17.52 4.12 -12.29
C GLY A 203 -17.49 4.21 -10.77
N PHE A 204 -17.61 3.05 -10.12
CA PHE A 204 -17.82 2.93 -8.68
C PHE A 204 -16.71 2.12 -8.01
N SER A 205 -15.48 2.54 -8.29
CA SER A 205 -14.28 1.85 -7.84
C SER A 205 -13.15 2.85 -7.59
N LEU A 206 -12.23 2.52 -6.68
CA LEU A 206 -11.00 3.28 -6.51
C LEU A 206 -10.17 3.22 -7.81
N PHE A 207 -9.94 2.02 -8.32
CA PHE A 207 -9.30 1.75 -9.61
C PHE A 207 -10.35 1.33 -10.63
N GLY A 208 -10.41 1.98 -11.79
CA GLY A 208 -11.30 1.57 -12.88
C GLY A 208 -10.95 0.16 -13.36
N GLN A 209 -9.67 -0.03 -13.67
CA GLN A 209 -9.12 -1.31 -14.06
C GLN A 209 -7.70 -1.52 -13.53
N LEU A 210 -7.44 -2.70 -12.98
CA LEU A 210 -6.10 -3.22 -12.71
C LEU A 210 -5.67 -4.11 -13.87
N SER A 211 -4.52 -3.83 -14.47
CA SER A 211 -3.99 -4.60 -15.61
C SER A 211 -2.51 -4.90 -15.43
N GLY A 212 -2.17 -6.13 -15.04
CA GLY A 212 -0.79 -6.47 -14.67
C GLY A 212 -0.31 -5.76 -13.40
N ALA A 213 -1.23 -5.18 -12.63
CA ALA A 213 -0.92 -4.34 -11.48
C ALA A 213 -0.80 -5.15 -10.19
N THR A 214 -0.14 -4.55 -9.20
CA THR A 214 -0.11 -5.06 -7.83
C THR A 214 -0.78 -4.07 -6.88
N VAL A 215 -1.74 -4.52 -6.08
CA VAL A 215 -2.30 -3.73 -4.99
C VAL A 215 -2.21 -4.52 -3.71
N ARG A 216 -1.60 -3.96 -2.66
CA ARG A 216 -1.41 -4.70 -1.42
C ARG A 216 -1.56 -3.87 -0.16
N ARG A 217 -1.86 -4.54 0.96
CA ARG A 217 -1.90 -3.95 2.30
C ARG A 217 -2.79 -2.70 2.37
N LEU A 218 -3.91 -2.72 1.67
CA LEU A 218 -4.81 -1.58 1.53
C LEU A 218 -6.19 -1.91 2.11
N GLY A 219 -6.65 -1.06 3.02
CA GLY A 219 -8.00 -1.11 3.56
C GLY A 219 -8.97 -0.14 2.90
N LEU A 220 -10.19 -0.57 2.67
CA LEU A 220 -11.32 0.26 2.26
C LEU A 220 -12.42 0.18 3.32
N THR A 221 -12.99 1.32 3.72
CA THR A 221 -14.00 1.33 4.79
C THR A 221 -14.96 2.51 4.68
N GLY A 222 -16.17 2.36 5.24
CA GLY A 222 -17.18 3.43 5.26
C GLY A 222 -17.63 3.83 3.86
N LEU A 223 -17.67 2.87 2.93
CA LEU A 223 -18.15 3.12 1.57
C LEU A 223 -19.66 2.89 1.52
N ASP A 224 -20.41 3.83 1.00
CA ASP A 224 -21.84 3.67 0.78
C ASP A 224 -22.19 4.15 -0.63
N PHE A 225 -22.55 3.22 -1.52
CA PHE A 225 -22.97 3.60 -2.85
C PHE A 225 -23.98 2.62 -3.45
N TYR A 226 -24.82 3.19 -4.32
CA TYR A 226 -25.84 2.47 -5.06
C TYR A 226 -25.85 2.92 -6.53
N SER A 227 -25.70 1.99 -7.46
CA SER A 227 -25.70 2.25 -8.90
C SER A 227 -26.98 1.75 -9.58
N PRO A 228 -27.81 2.65 -10.16
CA PRO A 228 -29.02 2.25 -10.88
C PRO A 228 -28.77 1.85 -12.35
N THR A 229 -27.53 1.88 -12.85
CA THR A 229 -27.25 1.93 -14.31
C THR A 229 -26.57 0.71 -14.92
N GLY A 230 -26.64 -0.50 -14.35
CA GLY A 230 -26.11 -1.67 -15.07
C GLY A 230 -24.58 -1.85 -15.04
N VAL A 231 -23.82 -0.96 -14.37
CA VAL A 231 -22.34 -0.96 -14.40
C VAL A 231 -21.72 -1.89 -13.36
N THR A 232 -20.67 -2.63 -13.74
CA THR A 232 -19.89 -3.48 -12.82
C THR A 232 -19.34 -2.66 -11.64
N LEU A 233 -19.52 -3.17 -10.42
CA LEU A 233 -19.11 -2.48 -9.20
C LEU A 233 -18.05 -3.29 -8.44
N GLY A 234 -17.04 -2.59 -7.90
CA GLY A 234 -16.12 -3.13 -6.91
C GLY A 234 -15.36 -2.01 -6.22
N ALA A 235 -15.34 -2.01 -4.89
CA ALA A 235 -14.76 -0.93 -4.10
C ALA A 235 -13.31 -0.66 -4.46
N LEU A 236 -12.52 -1.73 -4.59
CA LEU A 236 -11.12 -1.64 -4.97
C LEU A 236 -10.97 -1.47 -6.48
N ALA A 237 -11.57 -2.36 -7.26
CA ALA A 237 -11.43 -2.37 -8.71
C ALA A 237 -12.74 -2.73 -9.42
N GLY A 238 -13.05 -2.02 -10.51
CA GLY A 238 -14.14 -2.43 -11.41
C GLY A 238 -13.78 -3.72 -12.13
N ILE A 239 -12.58 -3.76 -12.72
CA ILE A 239 -12.06 -4.92 -13.46
C ILE A 239 -10.63 -5.21 -13.01
N THR A 240 -10.29 -6.48 -12.84
CA THR A 240 -8.91 -6.94 -12.69
C THR A 240 -8.55 -7.87 -13.85
N ALA A 241 -7.34 -7.70 -14.38
CA ALA A 241 -6.78 -8.54 -15.43
C ALA A 241 -5.31 -8.82 -15.13
N ASN A 242 -4.94 -10.10 -15.00
CA ASN A 242 -3.56 -10.53 -14.74
C ASN A 242 -2.90 -9.79 -13.56
N SER A 243 -3.68 -9.44 -12.53
CA SER A 243 -3.25 -8.57 -11.43
C SER A 243 -3.13 -9.36 -10.12
N PHE A 244 -2.36 -8.81 -9.19
CA PHE A 244 -2.12 -9.39 -7.87
C PHE A 244 -2.66 -8.47 -6.78
N ILE A 245 -3.63 -8.95 -6.02
CA ILE A 245 -4.23 -8.22 -4.90
C ILE A 245 -3.91 -9.00 -3.62
N SER A 246 -3.21 -8.41 -2.66
CA SER A 246 -2.80 -9.14 -1.46
C SER A 246 -2.94 -8.35 -0.16
N GLU A 247 -3.38 -8.99 0.92
CA GLU A 247 -3.50 -8.32 2.24
C GLU A 247 -4.41 -7.07 2.16
N CYS A 248 -5.43 -7.11 1.30
CA CYS A 248 -6.40 -6.03 1.15
C CYS A 248 -7.70 -6.37 1.85
N PHE A 249 -8.40 -5.36 2.33
CA PHE A 249 -9.66 -5.57 3.03
C PHE A 249 -10.70 -4.53 2.74
N LEU A 250 -11.96 -4.94 2.85
CA LEU A 250 -13.13 -4.08 2.81
C LEU A 250 -13.95 -4.31 4.08
N ARG A 251 -14.32 -3.24 4.78
CA ARG A 251 -15.24 -3.37 5.92
C ARG A 251 -16.23 -2.23 6.06
N ASP A 252 -17.32 -2.48 6.78
CA ASP A 252 -18.31 -1.48 7.16
C ASP A 252 -18.81 -0.69 5.93
N SER A 253 -19.23 -1.42 4.90
CA SER A 253 -19.50 -0.84 3.58
C SER A 253 -20.74 -1.44 2.93
N SER A 254 -21.44 -0.61 2.16
CA SER A 254 -22.64 -0.94 1.41
C SER A 254 -22.42 -0.67 -0.08
N ILE A 255 -22.49 -1.73 -0.89
CA ILE A 255 -22.18 -1.73 -2.32
C ILE A 255 -23.35 -2.35 -3.07
N GLY A 256 -24.18 -1.50 -3.69
CA GLY A 256 -25.39 -1.93 -4.35
C GLY A 256 -25.50 -1.50 -5.80
N GLY A 257 -26.22 -2.28 -6.61
CA GLY A 257 -26.70 -1.84 -7.91
C GLY A 257 -27.72 -2.77 -8.54
N VAL A 258 -28.30 -2.32 -9.66
CA VAL A 258 -29.33 -3.06 -10.41
C VAL A 258 -28.71 -3.66 -11.68
N ASP A 259 -28.88 -4.98 -11.87
CA ASP A 259 -28.43 -5.73 -13.05
C ASP A 259 -26.91 -5.89 -13.28
N ASN A 260 -26.10 -5.75 -12.23
CA ASN A 260 -24.63 -5.67 -12.32
C ASN A 260 -23.89 -6.93 -11.83
N ASN A 261 -22.64 -7.11 -12.28
CA ASN A 261 -21.66 -7.95 -11.60
C ASN A 261 -21.06 -7.15 -10.43
N ASN A 262 -21.44 -7.48 -9.20
CA ASN A 262 -21.02 -6.75 -8.02
C ASN A 262 -20.21 -7.65 -7.10
N GLY A 263 -18.89 -7.49 -7.16
CA GLY A 263 -18.02 -8.03 -6.13
C GLY A 263 -17.65 -6.92 -5.18
N ALA A 264 -17.75 -7.14 -3.88
CA ALA A 264 -17.52 -6.06 -2.94
C ALA A 264 -16.11 -5.47 -3.08
N LEU A 265 -15.10 -6.33 -3.19
CA LEU A 265 -13.72 -5.91 -3.45
C LEU A 265 -13.50 -5.61 -4.94
N ALA A 266 -13.79 -6.55 -5.84
CA ALA A 266 -13.61 -6.39 -7.28
C ALA A 266 -14.83 -6.84 -8.08
N GLY A 267 -15.27 -6.05 -9.06
CA GLY A 267 -16.45 -6.42 -9.85
C GLY A 267 -16.21 -7.63 -10.75
N ASN A 268 -15.26 -7.51 -11.67
CA ASN A 268 -14.82 -8.59 -12.54
C ASN A 268 -13.37 -9.00 -12.25
N VAL A 269 -13.11 -10.29 -12.03
CA VAL A 269 -11.78 -10.83 -11.75
C VAL A 269 -11.33 -11.78 -12.86
N ASN A 270 -10.36 -11.37 -13.69
CA ASN A 270 -9.88 -12.17 -14.81
C ASN A 270 -8.40 -12.54 -14.63
N ASN A 271 -8.09 -13.83 -14.60
CA ASN A 271 -6.73 -14.36 -14.46
C ASN A 271 -5.90 -13.66 -13.37
N SER A 272 -6.56 -13.29 -12.26
CA SER A 272 -5.96 -12.47 -11.21
C SER A 272 -6.00 -13.23 -9.90
N THR A 273 -5.05 -12.92 -9.02
CA THR A 273 -4.92 -13.57 -7.72
C THR A 273 -5.34 -12.59 -6.62
N LEU A 274 -6.22 -13.04 -5.75
CA LEU A 274 -6.58 -12.40 -4.49
C LEU A 274 -6.03 -13.29 -3.37
N GLU A 275 -5.12 -12.74 -2.57
CA GLU A 275 -4.42 -13.49 -1.54
C GLU A 275 -4.50 -12.79 -0.19
N ARG A 276 -4.81 -13.51 0.88
CA ARG A 276 -4.91 -12.95 2.24
C ARG A 276 -5.84 -11.73 2.31
N CYS A 277 -6.97 -11.76 1.60
CA CYS A 277 -7.91 -10.66 1.57
C CYS A 277 -9.14 -10.97 2.42
N TYR A 278 -9.79 -9.95 2.99
CA TYR A 278 -11.08 -10.16 3.66
C TYR A 278 -12.13 -9.09 3.37
N ALA A 279 -13.38 -9.48 3.51
CA ALA A 279 -14.53 -8.58 3.47
C ALA A 279 -15.41 -8.84 4.70
N ALA A 280 -15.60 -7.86 5.58
CA ALA A 280 -16.37 -8.03 6.82
C ALA A 280 -17.39 -6.90 7.01
N HIS A 281 -18.59 -7.21 7.50
CA HIS A 281 -19.68 -6.24 7.65
C HIS A 281 -20.00 -5.49 6.35
N VAL A 282 -20.11 -6.28 5.28
CA VAL A 282 -20.38 -5.76 3.95
C VAL A 282 -21.80 -6.11 3.52
N ILE A 283 -22.52 -5.11 3.03
CA ILE A 283 -23.79 -5.26 2.34
C ILE A 283 -23.52 -5.21 0.84
N THR A 284 -23.85 -6.27 0.10
CA THR A 284 -23.73 -6.30 -1.36
C THR A 284 -25.06 -6.57 -2.04
N GLN A 285 -25.35 -5.87 -3.13
CA GLN A 285 -26.59 -6.03 -3.88
C GLN A 285 -26.33 -5.96 -5.39
N GLY A 286 -26.84 -6.89 -6.21
CA GLY A 286 -26.55 -6.92 -7.66
C GLY A 286 -27.23 -8.05 -8.44
N ARG A 287 -26.80 -8.30 -9.67
CA ARG A 287 -27.25 -9.48 -10.45
C ARG A 287 -26.46 -10.72 -10.09
N HIS A 288 -25.14 -10.60 -10.13
CA HIS A 288 -24.18 -11.59 -9.69
C HIS A 288 -23.38 -10.98 -8.56
N VAL A 289 -23.44 -11.59 -7.39
CA VAL A 289 -22.92 -10.98 -6.16
C VAL A 289 -21.97 -11.92 -5.45
N GLY A 290 -20.82 -11.37 -5.04
CA GLY A 290 -19.85 -12.02 -4.17
C GLY A 290 -19.10 -11.01 -3.31
N ALA A 291 -18.50 -11.45 -2.22
CA ALA A 291 -17.67 -10.59 -1.38
C ALA A 291 -16.38 -10.16 -2.11
N PHE A 292 -15.79 -11.06 -2.91
CA PHE A 292 -14.55 -10.77 -3.62
C PHE A 292 -14.76 -10.48 -5.10
N ALA A 293 -15.62 -11.26 -5.77
CA ALA A 293 -15.88 -11.13 -7.19
C ALA A 293 -17.38 -11.21 -7.50
N GLY A 294 -17.88 -10.32 -8.34
CA GLY A 294 -19.22 -10.46 -8.93
C GLY A 294 -19.19 -11.50 -10.06
N HIS A 295 -18.20 -11.36 -10.94
CA HIS A 295 -17.89 -12.29 -12.01
C HIS A 295 -16.40 -12.62 -12.02
N SER A 296 -16.07 -13.88 -12.24
CA SER A 296 -14.69 -14.36 -12.31
C SER A 296 -14.44 -15.29 -13.49
N SER A 297 -13.19 -15.29 -13.93
CA SER A 297 -12.66 -16.21 -14.95
C SER A 297 -11.17 -16.42 -14.70
N GLY A 298 -10.81 -17.56 -14.14
CA GLY A 298 -9.42 -17.91 -13.81
C GLY A 298 -8.92 -17.16 -12.59
N ALA A 299 -9.81 -16.83 -11.65
CA ALA A 299 -9.44 -16.20 -10.39
C ALA A 299 -8.75 -17.20 -9.46
N VAL A 300 -7.75 -16.75 -8.73
CA VAL A 300 -7.13 -17.55 -7.65
C VAL A 300 -7.39 -16.84 -6.34
N LEU A 301 -8.15 -17.47 -5.45
CA LEU A 301 -8.39 -16.98 -4.10
C LEU A 301 -7.61 -17.86 -3.11
N ASN A 302 -6.69 -17.25 -2.38
CA ASN A 302 -5.87 -17.93 -1.38
C ASN A 302 -5.97 -17.24 -0.01
N GLU A 303 -6.23 -17.99 1.03
CA GLU A 303 -6.33 -17.50 2.43
C GLU A 303 -7.29 -16.31 2.59
N CYS A 304 -8.43 -16.34 1.90
CA CYS A 304 -9.38 -15.23 1.89
C CYS A 304 -10.61 -15.54 2.73
N PHE A 305 -11.24 -14.55 3.38
CA PHE A 305 -12.52 -14.78 4.04
C PHE A 305 -13.56 -13.69 3.90
N ALA A 306 -14.84 -14.06 4.01
CA ALA A 306 -15.95 -13.12 3.95
C ALA A 306 -16.94 -13.29 5.10
N ILE A 307 -17.32 -12.18 5.74
CA ILE A 307 -18.37 -12.07 6.75
C ILE A 307 -19.34 -10.98 6.27
N PRO A 308 -20.25 -11.30 5.34
CA PRO A 308 -21.20 -10.31 4.84
C PRO A 308 -22.34 -10.09 5.84
N ASP A 309 -22.81 -8.85 5.98
CA ASP A 309 -24.04 -8.58 6.74
C ASP A 309 -25.28 -8.94 5.91
N LYS A 310 -25.23 -8.67 4.60
CA LYS A 310 -26.34 -8.95 3.68
C LYS A 310 -25.86 -9.07 2.23
N ILE A 311 -26.38 -10.07 1.52
CA ILE A 311 -26.21 -10.27 0.07
C ILE A 311 -27.60 -10.28 -0.56
N THR A 312 -27.86 -9.38 -1.51
CA THR A 312 -29.13 -9.27 -2.26
C THR A 312 -28.88 -9.49 -3.74
N PHE A 313 -29.71 -10.29 -4.41
CA PHE A 313 -29.49 -10.65 -5.81
C PHE A 313 -30.81 -10.71 -6.59
N TYR A 314 -30.76 -10.43 -7.89
CA TYR A 314 -31.96 -10.32 -8.74
C TYR A 314 -32.15 -11.43 -9.78
N SER A 315 -31.14 -12.28 -10.04
CA SER A 315 -31.19 -13.20 -11.18
C SER A 315 -30.64 -14.60 -10.92
N TYR A 316 -29.33 -14.84 -11.04
CA TYR A 316 -28.74 -16.20 -11.05
C TYR A 316 -27.59 -16.32 -10.05
N GLY A 317 -27.72 -17.27 -9.11
CA GLY A 317 -26.64 -17.75 -8.22
C GLY A 317 -26.24 -16.80 -7.08
N ARG A 318 -26.18 -17.31 -5.84
CA ARG A 318 -25.68 -16.59 -4.66
C ARG A 318 -24.30 -17.08 -4.31
N GLY A 319 -23.26 -16.31 -4.57
CA GLY A 319 -21.92 -16.68 -4.12
C GLY A 319 -21.55 -15.86 -2.91
N THR A 320 -21.15 -16.50 -1.81
CA THR A 320 -20.67 -15.70 -0.67
C THR A 320 -19.31 -15.07 -1.01
N LEU A 321 -18.44 -15.81 -1.71
CA LEU A 321 -17.13 -15.34 -2.15
C LEU A 321 -17.18 -14.79 -3.58
N VAL A 322 -17.80 -15.57 -4.49
CA VAL A 322 -17.78 -15.31 -5.94
C VAL A 322 -19.17 -15.52 -6.53
N GLY A 323 -19.74 -14.47 -7.14
CA GLY A 323 -21.09 -14.54 -7.72
C GLY A 323 -21.21 -15.52 -8.88
N TRP A 324 -20.42 -15.33 -9.92
CA TRP A 324 -20.43 -16.16 -11.12
C TRP A 324 -19.01 -16.53 -11.58
N ASP A 325 -18.69 -17.82 -11.54
CA ASP A 325 -17.53 -18.40 -12.21
C ASP A 325 -17.90 -18.80 -13.65
N ASN A 326 -17.37 -18.02 -14.61
CA ASN A 326 -17.65 -18.19 -16.03
C ASN A 326 -16.88 -19.36 -16.66
N ALA A 327 -15.61 -19.52 -16.29
CA ALA A 327 -14.71 -20.46 -16.97
C ALA A 327 -14.54 -21.80 -16.23
N GLY A 328 -14.92 -21.89 -14.95
CA GLY A 328 -14.83 -23.10 -14.15
C GLY A 328 -13.44 -23.45 -13.66
N ASN A 329 -12.53 -22.50 -13.78
CA ASN A 329 -11.11 -22.67 -13.53
C ASN A 329 -10.64 -21.77 -12.39
N ASP A 330 -11.58 -21.22 -11.63
CA ASP A 330 -11.26 -20.53 -10.40
C ASP A 330 -10.69 -21.52 -9.38
N GLN A 331 -9.68 -21.09 -8.65
CA GLN A 331 -8.96 -21.91 -7.68
C GLN A 331 -9.12 -21.29 -6.30
N PHE A 332 -9.43 -22.13 -5.33
CA PHE A 332 -9.63 -21.72 -3.95
C PHE A 332 -8.72 -22.53 -3.04
N SER A 333 -8.10 -21.86 -2.07
CA SER A 333 -7.27 -22.50 -1.05
C SER A 333 -7.41 -21.72 0.25
N GLY A 334 -7.68 -22.40 1.36
CA GLY A 334 -7.80 -21.76 2.68
C GLY A 334 -8.85 -20.65 2.74
N CYS A 335 -9.94 -20.78 1.98
CA CYS A 335 -10.96 -19.74 1.89
C CYS A 335 -12.17 -20.04 2.79
N TYR A 336 -12.68 -19.00 3.47
CA TYR A 336 -13.75 -19.16 4.45
C TYR A 336 -14.87 -18.15 4.25
N TYR A 337 -16.10 -18.50 4.64
CA TYR A 337 -17.19 -17.52 4.67
C TYR A 337 -18.18 -17.78 5.78
N SER A 338 -18.79 -16.71 6.30
CA SER A 338 -19.84 -16.84 7.32
C SER A 338 -21.14 -17.35 6.70
N ASN A 339 -21.71 -18.41 7.27
CA ASN A 339 -23.01 -18.98 6.87
C ASN A 339 -24.18 -18.59 7.79
N ASP A 340 -23.92 -17.82 8.86
CA ASP A 340 -24.90 -17.39 9.89
C ASP A 340 -25.70 -16.15 9.48
N THR A 341 -25.64 -15.77 8.22
CA THR A 341 -26.16 -14.49 7.74
C THR A 341 -27.67 -14.54 7.50
N ALA A 342 -28.35 -13.38 7.57
CA ALA A 342 -29.80 -13.24 7.52
C ALA A 342 -30.49 -14.10 6.42
N PRO A 343 -31.77 -14.52 6.57
CA PRO A 343 -32.45 -15.40 5.62
C PRO A 343 -32.41 -14.84 4.20
N GLY A 344 -31.53 -15.38 3.35
CA GLY A 344 -31.28 -14.85 2.00
C GLY A 344 -29.82 -14.81 1.55
N VAL A 345 -28.84 -14.92 2.45
CA VAL A 345 -27.53 -14.28 2.24
C VAL A 345 -26.41 -15.21 1.72
N ALA A 346 -26.08 -16.32 2.39
CA ALA A 346 -25.00 -17.23 1.94
C ALA A 346 -25.56 -18.57 1.45
N LYS A 347 -25.20 -18.99 0.22
CA LYS A 347 -25.40 -20.38 -0.24
C LYS A 347 -24.21 -20.81 -1.06
N GLY A 348 -23.24 -21.45 -0.43
CA GLY A 348 -22.00 -21.82 -1.09
C GLY A 348 -21.05 -20.63 -1.25
N ALA A 349 -19.78 -20.95 -1.45
CA ALA A 349 -18.77 -19.95 -1.81
C ALA A 349 -19.00 -19.38 -3.22
N VAL A 350 -19.47 -20.20 -4.17
CA VAL A 350 -19.70 -19.81 -5.57
C VAL A 350 -21.18 -19.91 -5.94
N GLY A 351 -21.72 -18.82 -6.50
CA GLY A 351 -23.15 -18.71 -6.79
C GLY A 351 -23.60 -19.45 -8.03
N TRP A 352 -22.89 -19.29 -9.14
CA TRP A 352 -23.16 -20.03 -10.36
C TRP A 352 -21.87 -20.43 -11.06
N TYR A 353 -21.81 -21.67 -11.51
CA TYR A 353 -20.76 -22.18 -12.37
C TYR A 353 -21.33 -22.60 -13.74
N MET A 354 -20.88 -21.91 -14.78
CA MET A 354 -21.46 -22.02 -16.12
C MET A 354 -21.30 -23.41 -16.76
N ARG A 355 -20.13 -24.06 -16.63
CA ARG A 355 -19.85 -25.33 -17.36
C ARG A 355 -20.57 -26.54 -16.77
N SER A 356 -20.76 -26.59 -15.45
CA SER A 356 -21.48 -27.70 -14.80
C SER A 356 -22.96 -27.41 -14.59
N GLY A 357 -23.41 -26.17 -14.78
CA GLY A 357 -24.77 -25.73 -14.45
C GLY A 357 -25.08 -25.80 -12.96
N THR A 358 -24.05 -25.88 -12.09
CA THR A 358 -24.22 -25.99 -10.64
C THR A 358 -24.44 -24.61 -10.03
N TYR A 359 -25.36 -24.55 -9.07
CA TYR A 359 -25.65 -23.35 -8.30
C TYR A 359 -25.20 -23.54 -6.86
N ASN A 360 -24.71 -22.46 -6.25
CA ASN A 360 -24.55 -22.35 -4.80
C ASN A 360 -23.73 -23.50 -4.19
N TYR A 361 -22.51 -23.69 -4.68
CA TYR A 361 -21.65 -24.80 -4.27
C TYR A 361 -20.38 -24.31 -3.60
N ASP A 362 -19.75 -25.22 -2.88
CA ASP A 362 -18.46 -25.03 -2.24
C ASP A 362 -17.39 -25.78 -3.03
N PRO A 363 -16.57 -25.10 -3.86
CA PRO A 363 -15.40 -25.72 -4.46
C PRO A 363 -14.40 -26.16 -3.39
N ALA A 364 -13.55 -27.12 -3.76
CA ALA A 364 -12.44 -27.54 -2.91
C ALA A 364 -11.60 -26.34 -2.47
N GLY A 365 -11.19 -26.31 -1.19
CA GLY A 365 -10.47 -25.19 -0.60
C GLY A 365 -11.35 -24.06 -0.06
N THR A 366 -12.68 -24.20 -0.12
CA THR A 366 -13.63 -23.31 0.55
C THR A 366 -14.36 -24.00 1.70
N LEU A 367 -14.70 -23.26 2.76
CA LEU A 367 -15.48 -23.75 3.88
C LEU A 367 -16.42 -22.68 4.47
N GLY A 368 -17.72 -22.96 4.48
CA GLY A 368 -18.71 -22.13 5.18
C GLY A 368 -18.75 -22.47 6.68
N LEU A 369 -18.68 -21.45 7.54
CA LEU A 369 -18.65 -21.60 8.99
C LEU A 369 -19.62 -20.63 9.69
N PRO A 370 -20.15 -20.98 10.87
CA PRO A 370 -20.86 -20.03 11.73
C PRO A 370 -19.99 -18.83 12.07
N LEU A 371 -20.59 -17.66 12.33
CA LEU A 371 -19.87 -16.43 12.68
C LEU A 371 -18.97 -16.63 13.91
N GLY A 372 -19.45 -17.35 14.92
CA GLY A 372 -18.69 -17.66 16.13
C GLY A 372 -17.42 -18.50 15.88
N SER A 373 -17.27 -19.15 14.72
CA SER A 373 -16.03 -19.85 14.37
C SER A 373 -14.89 -18.89 14.03
N PHE A 374 -15.18 -17.66 13.60
CA PHE A 374 -14.16 -16.70 13.16
C PHE A 374 -13.38 -16.07 14.32
N SER A 375 -13.85 -16.20 15.56
CA SER A 375 -13.18 -15.65 16.74
C SER A 375 -11.89 -16.41 17.14
N SER A 376 -11.46 -17.42 16.38
CA SER A 376 -10.19 -18.12 16.60
C SER A 376 -9.59 -18.64 15.30
N LEU A 377 -8.29 -18.37 15.08
CA LEU A 377 -7.54 -18.90 13.95
C LEU A 377 -7.43 -20.43 13.97
N SER A 378 -7.56 -21.09 15.13
CA SER A 378 -7.55 -22.56 15.19
C SER A 378 -8.69 -23.19 14.40
N ASN A 379 -9.79 -22.45 14.20
CA ASN A 379 -10.95 -22.89 13.42
C ASN A 379 -10.76 -22.62 11.92
N LEU A 380 -9.73 -21.87 11.55
CA LEU A 380 -9.45 -21.38 10.20
C LEU A 380 -8.02 -21.80 9.79
N PRO A 381 -7.70 -23.11 9.75
CA PRO A 381 -6.32 -23.60 9.58
C PRO A 381 -5.65 -23.21 8.25
N GLY A 382 -6.43 -22.77 7.26
CA GLY A 382 -5.95 -22.24 6.00
C GLY A 382 -5.51 -20.78 6.07
N LEU A 383 -5.79 -20.06 7.16
CA LEU A 383 -5.29 -18.70 7.39
C LEU A 383 -3.98 -18.78 8.18
N SER A 384 -2.88 -18.35 7.56
CA SER A 384 -1.57 -18.37 8.22
C SER A 384 -1.47 -17.33 9.34
N GLY A 385 -1.10 -17.77 10.55
CA GLY A 385 -0.84 -16.88 11.70
C GLY A 385 0.33 -15.92 11.52
N GLU A 386 1.11 -16.05 10.43
CA GLU A 386 2.11 -15.08 9.99
C GLU A 386 1.48 -13.77 9.51
N TYR A 387 0.28 -13.83 8.93
CA TYR A 387 -0.41 -12.66 8.36
C TYR A 387 -1.68 -12.29 9.12
N TRP A 388 -2.30 -13.27 9.76
CA TRP A 388 -3.56 -13.09 10.47
C TRP A 388 -3.36 -13.08 11.99
N GLU A 389 -4.16 -12.27 12.67
CA GLU A 389 -4.27 -12.27 14.13
C GLU A 389 -5.72 -12.04 14.55
N VAL A 390 -6.13 -12.66 15.65
CA VAL A 390 -7.38 -12.28 16.34
C VAL A 390 -7.00 -11.35 17.46
N ARG A 391 -7.36 -10.07 17.34
CA ARG A 391 -7.13 -9.05 18.36
C ARG A 391 -8.08 -9.27 19.54
N GLU A 392 -7.68 -8.83 20.73
CA GLU A 392 -8.51 -8.98 21.94
C GLU A 392 -9.89 -8.32 21.73
N GLY A 393 -10.96 -9.08 21.94
CA GLY A 393 -12.35 -8.63 21.74
C GLY A 393 -12.82 -8.57 20.27
N ALA A 394 -12.00 -8.99 19.30
CA ALA A 394 -12.41 -9.04 17.90
C ALA A 394 -13.30 -10.27 17.61
N GLU A 395 -14.34 -10.07 16.80
CA GLU A 395 -15.26 -11.13 16.38
C GLU A 395 -14.66 -12.03 15.28
N TYR A 396 -13.64 -11.54 14.58
CA TYR A 396 -12.98 -12.20 13.46
C TYR A 396 -11.50 -11.81 13.35
N PRO A 397 -10.68 -12.54 12.56
CA PRO A 397 -9.26 -12.25 12.41
C PRO A 397 -9.03 -11.00 11.55
N THR A 398 -8.07 -10.17 11.92
CA THR A 398 -7.61 -9.02 11.12
C THR A 398 -6.21 -9.28 10.57
N LEU A 399 -5.83 -8.53 9.54
CA LEU A 399 -4.47 -8.60 9.01
C LEU A 399 -3.50 -7.91 9.98
N ARG A 400 -2.35 -8.53 10.24
CA ARG A 400 -1.30 -7.94 11.08
C ARG A 400 -0.74 -6.64 10.53
N CYS A 401 -0.80 -6.46 9.20
CA CYS A 401 -0.36 -5.21 8.58
C CYS A 401 -1.30 -4.03 8.86
N GLU A 402 -2.55 -4.26 9.29
CA GLU A 402 -3.51 -3.18 9.54
C GLU A 402 -3.03 -2.18 10.59
N ARG A 403 -2.90 -0.92 10.17
CA ARG A 403 -2.59 0.21 11.05
C ARG A 403 -3.84 0.58 11.86
N PRO A 404 -3.71 0.81 13.19
CA PRO A 404 -4.82 1.32 13.98
C PRO A 404 -5.19 2.74 13.53
N LEU A 405 -6.47 3.11 13.58
CA LEU A 405 -6.94 4.45 13.18
C LEU A 405 -6.31 5.59 14.01
N THR A 406 -5.78 5.28 15.19
CA THR A 406 -5.04 6.20 16.06
C THR A 406 -3.53 6.23 15.77
N ALA A 407 -3.05 5.54 14.73
CA ALA A 407 -1.65 5.59 14.34
C ALA A 407 -1.28 7.04 13.99
N PRO A 408 -0.22 7.61 14.59
CA PRO A 408 0.23 8.94 14.21
C PRO A 408 0.60 8.93 12.72
N GLN A 409 0.18 9.97 11.98
CA GLN A 409 0.78 10.31 10.69
C GLN A 409 2.29 10.29 10.89
N SER A 410 3.04 9.55 10.08
CA SER A 410 4.46 9.24 10.26
C SER A 410 5.24 10.35 10.97
N ARG A 411 5.31 10.24 12.29
CA ARG A 411 6.12 11.05 13.20
C ARG A 411 6.61 10.08 14.27
N ALA A 412 7.56 9.23 13.89
CA ALA A 412 8.40 8.49 14.82
C ALA A 412 9.39 7.60 14.06
N LEU A 413 10.64 8.05 13.94
CA LEU A 413 11.70 7.31 14.60
C LEU A 413 12.00 8.01 15.92
N GLN A 414 11.46 7.45 17.01
CA GLN A 414 12.06 7.65 18.33
C GLN A 414 13.52 7.17 18.20
N SER A 415 14.44 8.05 18.54
CA SER A 415 15.87 7.77 18.63
C SER A 415 16.08 6.43 19.33
N ALA A 416 16.78 5.51 18.65
CA ALA A 416 17.35 4.35 19.32
C ALA A 416 18.16 4.84 20.54
N PRO A 417 18.08 4.17 21.70
CA PRO A 417 18.92 4.53 22.82
C PRO A 417 20.38 4.38 22.38
N SER A 418 21.16 5.45 22.56
CA SER A 418 22.61 5.42 22.42
C SER A 418 23.17 4.34 23.34
N ALA A 419 23.82 3.35 22.75
CA ALA A 419 24.69 2.45 23.49
C ALA A 419 25.95 3.23 23.86
N ASP A 420 25.90 3.97 24.97
CA ASP A 420 27.07 4.52 25.67
C ASP A 420 26.68 4.84 27.12
N GLU A 421 26.43 3.79 27.90
CA GLU A 421 26.62 3.81 29.36
C GLU A 421 27.24 2.47 29.79
N ALA A 422 28.55 2.33 29.54
CA ALA A 422 29.41 1.50 30.36
C ALA A 422 30.54 2.40 30.87
N GLY A 423 30.26 3.06 31.99
CA GLY A 423 31.22 3.89 32.69
C GLY A 423 32.42 3.06 33.14
N PHE A 424 33.60 3.40 32.62
CA PHE A 424 34.85 3.18 33.35
C PHE A 424 35.05 4.38 34.28
N GLY A 425 34.71 4.17 35.55
CA GLY A 425 35.21 4.98 36.66
C GLY A 425 36.60 4.48 37.09
N PRO A 426 37.48 5.36 37.60
CA PRO A 426 38.86 5.03 37.96
C PRO A 426 38.93 4.55 39.41
N GLU A 427 39.70 3.50 39.68
CA GLU A 427 40.30 3.25 40.99
C GLU A 427 41.71 2.64 40.80
N ASP A 428 42.68 3.34 41.39
CA ASP A 428 44.01 2.93 41.90
C ASP A 428 44.98 2.05 41.08
#